data_AF-A0A2I1I173-F1
#
_entry.id   AF-A0A2I1I173-F1
#
_cell.length_a   1.000
_cell.length_b   1.000
_cell.length_c   1.000
_cell.angle_alpha   90.00
_cell.angle_beta   90.00
_cell.angle_gamma   90.00
#
_symmetry.space_group_name_H-M   'P 1'
#
loop_
_entity.id
_entity.type
_entity.pdbx_description
1 polymer ?
#
loop_
_entity_poly.entity_id
_entity_poly.type
_entity_poly.pdbx_seq_one_letter_code
_entity_poly.pdbx_strand_id
1 'polypeptide(L)'
;MKLTHRLTIATALSATLATALIAGPAMASPSDENKPTGPGTANGDKSTACRADWTASAILDTDILAHHPELVNPADITRNSDGTVNKIATGSNNGYKSKISTNFNTETYKAPGMFEANHWIAGSMQNWRFPVATKNKLAAGTTITVDLPDDMANTSFIGKLETRAGLNAFMQSWGPREAEYTWNDGDFTATLTDAAKNIWTITLNKGLDANTGTVFQFTGTFPEGAESSTASAKLVGAQFPADGQVCGDLPTPETPKLTQCQVTTVDRTVWSPYSRDINERSKYAGSWGSEEPKWGEANADGWFVATGSDPKVGDSRTLRLYGATHKDLTNATLTIKAVQGLKFDASTINTISNPGAGALKDNGFTNTVEGLGEIKVSEDGKTITVTIKHMPANSGFSFNINGTLTGETLEDSPILAPIVLHNWLTGTDSECTVPTEEPSTPAPSDSPTPEPTTPAPTPSATPSGNLARTGADTPMLAGAAIMAGLAGLGAVALRRRQR
;
A
#
# COMPACT_ATOMS: atom_id res chain seq x y z
N MET A 1 -12.33 -23.14 75.90
CA MET A 1 -11.00 -22.48 75.95
C MET A 1 -11.15 -21.03 75.48
N LYS A 2 -10.21 -20.11 75.77
CA LYS A 2 -10.40 -18.67 75.49
C LYS A 2 -10.18 -18.30 74.01
N LEU A 3 -10.80 -17.18 73.62
CA LEU A 3 -10.40 -16.09 72.70
C LEU A 3 -9.03 -16.22 71.96
N THR A 4 -8.80 -15.71 70.74
CA THR A 4 -9.37 -14.55 69.99
C THR A 4 -8.95 -14.66 68.50
N HIS A 5 -9.33 -13.83 67.50
CA HIS A 5 -9.92 -12.47 67.48
C HIS A 5 -10.90 -12.26 66.29
N ARG A 6 -11.78 -11.24 66.41
CA ARG A 6 -12.60 -10.65 65.32
C ARG A 6 -12.08 -9.26 64.94
N LEU A 7 -12.29 -8.85 63.68
CA LEU A 7 -12.57 -7.48 63.20
C LEU A 7 -12.95 -7.58 61.69
N THR A 8 -14.10 -7.16 61.14
CA THR A 8 -15.34 -6.55 61.66
C THR A 8 -15.36 -5.03 61.91
N ILE A 9 -15.66 -4.25 60.85
CA ILE A 9 -16.55 -3.04 60.73
C ILE A 9 -16.28 -2.42 59.33
N ALA A 10 -17.19 -2.16 58.38
CA ALA A 10 -18.61 -1.76 58.33
C ALA A 10 -18.86 -0.23 58.33
N THR A 11 -19.27 0.33 57.18
CA THR A 11 -19.85 1.69 57.05
C THR A 11 -20.91 1.72 55.95
N ALA A 12 -22.01 2.43 56.22
CA ALA A 12 -23.08 2.75 55.27
C ALA A 12 -23.67 4.12 55.63
N LEU A 13 -24.28 4.82 54.66
CA LEU A 13 -25.24 5.94 54.77
C LEU A 13 -25.78 6.16 53.32
N SER A 14 -27.08 6.14 53.00
CA SER A 14 -28.10 7.21 53.16
C SER A 14 -27.86 8.41 52.23
N ALA A 15 -28.84 9.03 51.56
CA ALA A 15 -30.27 9.29 51.86
C ALA A 15 -31.14 9.27 50.54
N THR A 16 -32.38 8.75 50.50
CA THR A 16 -33.71 9.43 50.64
C THR A 16 -33.89 10.77 49.85
N LEU A 17 -35.04 11.10 49.26
CA LEU A 17 -36.46 10.86 49.63
C LEU A 17 -37.39 10.67 48.37
N ALA A 18 -38.69 10.39 48.57
CA ALA A 18 -39.69 10.05 47.53
C ALA A 18 -40.79 11.11 47.33
N THR A 19 -41.69 10.97 46.33
CA THR A 19 -43.17 11.16 46.48
C THR A 19 -44.00 10.56 45.32
N ALA A 20 -45.22 10.09 45.64
CA ALA A 20 -46.46 10.02 44.83
C ALA A 20 -46.58 9.09 43.59
N LEU A 21 -47.57 8.19 43.66
CA LEU A 21 -48.36 7.73 42.50
C LEU A 21 -49.37 8.82 42.08
N ILE A 22 -49.63 8.94 40.78
CA ILE A 22 -50.92 9.41 40.23
C ILE A 22 -51.30 8.48 39.09
N ALA A 23 -52.54 7.97 39.10
CA ALA A 23 -53.05 7.11 38.03
C ALA A 23 -53.77 7.94 36.95
N GLY A 24 -53.54 7.61 35.68
CA GLY A 24 -54.19 8.19 34.51
C GLY A 24 -54.18 7.20 33.34
N PRO A 25 -55.13 7.28 32.39
CA PRO A 25 -55.34 6.24 31.39
C PRO A 25 -54.29 6.23 30.27
N ALA A 26 -54.21 5.09 29.59
CA ALA A 26 -53.17 4.77 28.61
C ALA A 26 -53.19 5.61 27.33
N MET A 27 -51.99 5.86 26.79
CA MET A 27 -51.65 5.90 25.35
C MET A 27 -50.20 5.38 25.21
N ALA A 28 -49.84 4.88 24.03
CA ALA A 28 -48.70 3.97 23.84
C ALA A 28 -47.30 4.53 24.16
N SER A 29 -46.42 3.63 24.61
CA SER A 29 -44.98 3.70 24.33
C SER A 29 -44.57 2.45 23.55
N PRO A 30 -43.89 2.57 22.39
CA PRO A 30 -43.18 1.46 21.77
C PRO A 30 -41.83 1.22 22.45
N SER A 31 -41.17 0.12 22.05
CA SER A 31 -39.71 -0.13 22.09
C SER A 31 -38.94 0.18 23.39
N ASP A 32 -38.50 -0.86 24.11
CA ASP A 32 -37.06 -1.20 24.18
C ASP A 32 -36.77 -2.43 25.08
N GLU A 33 -37.04 -3.63 24.54
CA GLU A 33 -36.35 -4.85 24.92
C GLU A 33 -35.79 -5.51 23.64
N ASN A 34 -34.60 -6.10 23.70
CA ASN A 34 -33.83 -6.64 22.55
C ASN A 34 -33.47 -5.63 21.43
N LYS A 35 -32.64 -4.64 21.77
CA LYS A 35 -31.71 -4.00 20.81
C LYS A 35 -30.32 -4.65 20.95
N PRO A 36 -29.71 -5.22 19.89
CA PRO A 36 -28.34 -5.70 19.95
C PRO A 36 -27.33 -4.58 20.28
N THR A 37 -26.40 -4.84 21.20
CA THR A 37 -25.36 -3.90 21.61
C THR A 37 -23.97 -4.56 21.56
N GLY A 38 -23.55 -4.95 20.36
CA GLY A 38 -22.24 -5.53 20.08
C GLY A 38 -21.73 -5.16 18.67
N PRO A 39 -20.48 -5.50 18.32
CA PRO A 39 -19.94 -5.19 17.01
C PRO A 39 -20.57 -6.09 15.94
N GLY A 40 -21.34 -5.49 15.03
CA GLY A 40 -21.84 -6.18 13.85
C GLY A 40 -20.71 -6.64 12.91
N THR A 41 -21.07 -7.43 11.89
CA THR A 41 -20.14 -8.08 10.95
C THR A 41 -18.97 -7.19 10.52
N ALA A 42 -17.75 -7.65 10.76
CA ALA A 42 -16.54 -6.92 10.41
C ALA A 42 -16.26 -6.95 8.89
N ASN A 43 -15.68 -5.86 8.37
CA ASN A 43 -15.06 -5.88 7.05
C ASN A 43 -13.80 -6.78 7.09
N GLY A 44 -13.76 -7.80 6.25
CA GLY A 44 -12.70 -8.80 6.20
C GLY A 44 -11.49 -8.43 5.36
N ASP A 45 -11.44 -7.21 4.79
CA ASP A 45 -10.44 -6.80 3.81
C ASP A 45 -9.12 -6.34 4.46
N LYS A 46 -8.01 -6.87 3.96
CA LYS A 46 -6.63 -6.49 4.28
C LYS A 46 -5.76 -6.36 3.02
N SER A 47 -6.40 -6.12 1.88
CA SER A 47 -5.74 -6.08 0.57
C SER A 47 -4.82 -4.86 0.40
N THR A 48 -3.86 -5.00 -0.51
CA THR A 48 -3.19 -3.87 -1.16
C THR A 48 -3.63 -3.79 -2.63
N ALA A 49 -3.17 -2.78 -3.37
CA ALA A 49 -3.50 -2.64 -4.80
C ALA A 49 -3.17 -3.91 -5.61
N CYS A 50 -2.08 -4.63 -5.28
CA CYS A 50 -1.66 -5.84 -6.00
C CYS A 50 -1.72 -7.16 -5.23
N ARG A 51 -2.31 -7.19 -4.03
CA ARG A 51 -2.48 -8.43 -3.25
C ARG A 51 -3.83 -8.45 -2.56
N ALA A 52 -4.66 -9.42 -2.91
CA ALA A 52 -5.88 -9.72 -2.17
C ALA A 52 -5.53 -10.47 -0.87
N ASP A 53 -6.12 -10.03 0.24
CA ASP A 53 -6.08 -10.72 1.54
C ASP A 53 -7.44 -10.52 2.19
N TRP A 54 -8.34 -11.49 2.00
CA TRP A 54 -9.75 -11.38 2.40
C TRP A 54 -10.10 -12.45 3.43
N THR A 55 -10.91 -12.10 4.43
CA THR A 55 -11.33 -13.01 5.50
C THR A 55 -12.85 -13.04 5.67
N ALA A 56 -13.45 -14.20 5.40
CA ALA A 56 -14.86 -14.49 5.67
C ALA A 56 -14.97 -15.41 6.89
N SER A 57 -15.96 -15.19 7.76
CA SER A 57 -16.23 -16.08 8.89
C SER A 57 -17.66 -15.91 9.39
N ALA A 58 -18.29 -17.01 9.84
CA ALA A 58 -19.65 -16.99 10.35
C ALA A 58 -19.94 -18.14 11.33
N ILE A 59 -20.97 -17.95 12.15
CA ILE A 59 -21.54 -18.97 13.04
C ILE A 59 -22.91 -19.38 12.50
N LEU A 60 -23.05 -20.66 12.16
CA LEU A 60 -24.32 -21.32 11.91
C LEU A 60 -24.85 -21.82 13.25
N ASP A 61 -25.96 -21.25 13.74
CA ASP A 61 -26.51 -21.54 15.08
C ASP A 61 -28.01 -21.82 15.00
N THR A 62 -28.46 -22.86 15.70
CA THR A 62 -29.86 -23.31 15.71
C THR A 62 -30.81 -22.37 16.47
N ASP A 63 -30.30 -21.54 17.40
CA ASP A 63 -31.02 -20.52 18.15
C ASP A 63 -30.18 -19.24 18.34
N ILE A 64 -29.69 -18.70 17.21
CA ILE A 64 -28.75 -17.57 17.17
C ILE A 64 -29.16 -16.34 18.02
N LEU A 65 -30.46 -16.13 18.27
CA LEU A 65 -30.96 -15.02 19.10
C LEU A 65 -30.71 -15.23 20.60
N ALA A 66 -30.51 -16.46 21.06
CA ALA A 66 -30.14 -16.79 22.43
C ALA A 66 -28.62 -16.73 22.65
N HIS A 67 -27.84 -17.16 21.65
CA HIS A 67 -26.38 -17.32 21.77
C HIS A 67 -25.58 -16.12 21.24
N HIS A 68 -26.00 -15.56 20.10
CA HIS A 68 -25.28 -14.53 19.34
C HIS A 68 -26.19 -13.40 18.81
N PRO A 69 -27.02 -12.75 19.65
CA PRO A 69 -27.90 -11.66 19.23
C PRO A 69 -27.15 -10.45 18.63
N GLU A 70 -25.86 -10.28 18.92
CA GLU A 70 -24.98 -9.28 18.30
C GLU A 70 -24.70 -9.52 16.81
N LEU A 71 -24.88 -10.75 16.33
CA LEU A 71 -24.70 -11.13 14.93
C LEU A 71 -26.03 -11.18 14.15
N VAL A 72 -27.14 -10.71 14.74
CA VAL A 72 -28.48 -10.72 14.14
C VAL A 72 -28.97 -9.30 13.84
N ASN A 73 -29.29 -9.05 12.57
CA ASN A 73 -30.00 -7.83 12.18
C ASN A 73 -31.50 -8.03 12.44
N PRO A 74 -32.19 -7.14 13.18
CA PRO A 74 -33.63 -7.26 13.42
C PRO A 74 -34.50 -7.32 12.16
N ALA A 75 -34.04 -6.80 11.02
CA ALA A 75 -34.72 -6.90 9.73
C ALA A 75 -34.63 -8.31 9.09
N ASP A 76 -33.59 -9.08 9.42
CA ASP A 76 -33.29 -10.40 8.85
C ASP A 76 -33.78 -11.55 9.75
N ILE A 77 -34.59 -11.25 10.78
CA ILE A 77 -35.26 -12.23 11.63
C ILE A 77 -36.39 -12.91 10.84
N THR A 78 -36.21 -14.19 10.54
CA THR A 78 -37.17 -14.97 9.77
C THR A 78 -38.31 -15.46 10.67
N ARG A 79 -39.56 -15.39 10.18
CA ARG A 79 -40.75 -15.79 10.93
C ARG A 79 -41.51 -16.93 10.25
N ASN A 80 -42.16 -17.75 11.07
CA ASN A 80 -43.12 -18.75 10.64
C ASN A 80 -44.46 -18.07 10.24
N SER A 81 -45.34 -18.84 9.60
CA SER A 81 -46.68 -18.36 9.17
C SER A 81 -47.62 -17.97 10.31
N ASP A 82 -47.34 -18.40 11.55
CA ASP A 82 -48.03 -18.00 12.77
C ASP A 82 -47.43 -16.73 13.43
N GLY A 83 -46.38 -16.15 12.83
CA GLY A 83 -45.66 -14.98 13.33
C GLY A 83 -44.57 -15.27 14.37
N THR A 84 -44.43 -16.52 14.83
CA THR A 84 -43.32 -16.92 15.71
C THR A 84 -41.98 -16.84 14.99
N VAL A 85 -40.87 -16.73 15.73
CA VAL A 85 -39.54 -16.69 15.13
C VAL A 85 -39.15 -18.08 14.64
N ASN A 86 -38.76 -18.19 13.37
CA ASN A 86 -38.12 -19.38 12.84
C ASN A 86 -36.63 -19.32 13.21
N LYS A 87 -36.26 -19.97 14.32
CA LYS A 87 -34.90 -19.94 14.87
C LYS A 87 -33.87 -20.43 13.85
N ILE A 88 -34.09 -21.61 13.26
CA ILE A 88 -33.20 -22.25 12.28
C ILE A 88 -32.99 -21.38 11.03
N ALA A 89 -34.05 -20.79 10.47
CA ALA A 89 -33.93 -19.92 9.30
C ALA A 89 -33.31 -18.56 9.65
N THR A 90 -33.55 -18.03 10.86
CA THR A 90 -32.87 -16.82 11.35
C THR A 90 -31.38 -17.06 11.50
N GLY A 91 -30.98 -18.18 12.11
CA GLY A 91 -29.59 -18.63 12.21
C GLY A 91 -28.92 -18.90 10.87
N SER A 92 -29.67 -19.37 9.88
CA SER A 92 -29.18 -19.56 8.50
C SER A 92 -29.06 -18.26 7.69
N ASN A 93 -29.63 -17.14 8.16
CA ASN A 93 -29.64 -15.86 7.43
C ASN A 93 -28.76 -14.78 8.08
N ASN A 94 -28.15 -15.06 9.24
CA ASN A 94 -27.42 -14.09 10.08
C ASN A 94 -25.99 -14.59 10.37
N GLY A 95 -25.43 -14.38 11.57
CA GLY A 95 -24.23 -15.10 12.04
C GLY A 95 -22.89 -14.69 11.43
N TYR A 96 -22.86 -13.77 10.47
CA TYR A 96 -21.64 -13.29 9.83
C TYR A 96 -20.75 -12.52 10.83
N LYS A 97 -19.58 -13.07 11.15
CA LYS A 97 -18.54 -12.43 11.98
C LYS A 97 -17.64 -11.51 11.15
N SER A 98 -17.24 -11.96 9.95
CA SER A 98 -16.50 -11.13 8.98
C SER A 98 -16.87 -11.47 7.53
N LYS A 99 -16.79 -10.49 6.62
CA LYS A 99 -16.92 -10.72 5.17
C LYS A 99 -16.40 -9.54 4.33
N ILE A 100 -16.27 -9.74 3.03
CA ILE A 100 -16.12 -8.66 2.05
C ILE A 100 -17.49 -8.42 1.41
N SER A 101 -17.97 -7.17 1.39
CA SER A 101 -19.28 -6.80 0.82
C SER A 101 -19.32 -5.32 0.48
N THR A 102 -19.99 -4.95 -0.62
CA THR A 102 -20.24 -3.55 -1.00
C THR A 102 -21.12 -2.81 0.02
N ASN A 103 -21.78 -3.50 0.95
CA ASN A 103 -22.49 -2.90 2.09
C ASN A 103 -21.54 -2.14 3.05
N PHE A 104 -20.22 -2.40 3.00
CA PHE A 104 -19.22 -1.66 3.77
C PHE A 104 -18.70 -0.40 3.07
N ASN A 105 -19.18 -0.08 1.86
CA ASN A 105 -18.71 1.08 1.09
C ASN A 105 -18.97 2.40 1.83
N THR A 106 -17.94 3.21 1.98
CA THR A 106 -18.00 4.59 2.51
C THR A 106 -17.55 5.58 1.43
N GLU A 107 -17.26 6.83 1.78
CA GLU A 107 -16.57 7.76 0.88
C GLU A 107 -15.11 7.35 0.65
N THR A 108 -14.42 6.86 1.68
CA THR A 108 -12.98 6.58 1.71
C THR A 108 -12.61 5.11 1.47
N TYR A 109 -13.57 4.19 1.54
CA TYR A 109 -13.37 2.77 1.27
C TYR A 109 -14.43 2.25 0.28
N LYS A 110 -13.98 1.45 -0.68
CA LYS A 110 -14.82 0.65 -1.58
C LYS A 110 -14.37 -0.80 -1.48
N ALA A 111 -15.30 -1.72 -1.32
CA ALA A 111 -14.99 -3.14 -1.24
C ALA A 111 -14.36 -3.64 -2.55
N PRO A 112 -13.24 -4.38 -2.49
CA PRO A 112 -12.56 -4.89 -3.70
C PRO A 112 -13.32 -6.03 -4.39
N GLY A 113 -14.42 -6.50 -3.82
CA GLY A 113 -15.17 -7.66 -4.29
C GLY A 113 -16.29 -8.06 -3.34
N MET A 114 -16.57 -9.37 -3.31
CA MET A 114 -17.43 -10.01 -2.32
C MET A 114 -16.87 -11.38 -1.93
N PHE A 115 -16.87 -11.69 -0.65
CA PHE A 115 -16.41 -12.97 -0.11
C PHE A 115 -17.06 -13.21 1.25
N GLU A 116 -17.88 -14.25 1.33
CA GLU A 116 -18.75 -14.53 2.48
C GLU A 116 -18.73 -16.03 2.85
N ALA A 117 -19.06 -16.34 4.09
CA ALA A 117 -19.27 -17.71 4.57
C ALA A 117 -20.79 -17.93 4.76
N ASN A 118 -21.53 -18.06 3.65
CA ASN A 118 -22.98 -18.20 3.66
C ASN A 118 -23.36 -19.63 4.07
N HIS A 119 -24.35 -19.81 4.95
CA HIS A 119 -24.55 -21.08 5.64
C HIS A 119 -26.02 -21.37 5.91
N TRP A 120 -26.43 -22.65 5.94
CA TRP A 120 -27.80 -23.01 6.35
C TRP A 120 -27.92 -24.47 6.80
N ILE A 121 -28.96 -24.72 7.60
CA ILE A 121 -29.35 -26.06 8.06
C ILE A 121 -30.37 -26.67 7.08
N ALA A 122 -30.19 -27.93 6.71
CA ALA A 122 -31.13 -28.74 5.94
C ALA A 122 -31.31 -30.11 6.61
N GLY A 123 -32.27 -30.23 7.52
CA GLY A 123 -32.38 -31.42 8.39
C GLY A 123 -31.20 -31.48 9.36
N SER A 124 -30.44 -32.57 9.36
CA SER A 124 -29.17 -32.69 10.10
C SER A 124 -27.94 -32.25 9.31
N MET A 125 -28.10 -31.75 8.07
CA MET A 125 -27.00 -31.30 7.22
C MET A 125 -26.72 -29.81 7.44
N GLN A 126 -25.47 -29.49 7.75
CA GLN A 126 -24.93 -28.14 7.63
C GLN A 126 -24.36 -27.93 6.22
N ASN A 127 -24.57 -26.73 5.69
CA ASN A 127 -24.12 -26.30 4.37
C ASN A 127 -23.29 -25.03 4.54
N TRP A 128 -22.15 -24.96 3.86
CA TRP A 128 -21.23 -23.82 3.89
C TRP A 128 -20.85 -23.43 2.47
N ARG A 129 -21.33 -22.29 1.98
CA ARG A 129 -21.17 -21.81 0.60
C ARG A 129 -20.39 -20.51 0.57
N PHE A 130 -19.36 -20.48 -0.26
CA PHE A 130 -18.39 -19.40 -0.34
C PHE A 130 -18.44 -18.75 -1.73
N PRO A 131 -19.30 -17.74 -1.95
CA PRO A 131 -19.22 -16.91 -3.14
C PRO A 131 -17.95 -16.06 -3.07
N VAL A 132 -17.24 -15.98 -4.20
CA VAL A 132 -16.02 -15.20 -4.38
C VAL A 132 -16.22 -14.36 -5.65
N ALA A 133 -16.30 -13.05 -5.52
CA ALA A 133 -16.39 -12.13 -6.64
C ALA A 133 -15.43 -10.95 -6.46
N THR A 134 -15.02 -10.33 -7.56
CA THR A 134 -13.94 -9.33 -7.53
C THR A 134 -14.19 -8.16 -8.47
N LYS A 135 -13.78 -6.96 -8.07
CA LYS A 135 -13.76 -5.75 -8.92
C LYS A 135 -12.46 -5.64 -9.72
N ASN A 136 -11.34 -6.07 -9.13
CA ASN A 136 -10.03 -6.13 -9.76
C ASN A 136 -9.71 -7.58 -10.18
N LYS A 137 -8.96 -7.79 -11.26
CA LYS A 137 -8.60 -9.16 -11.70
C LYS A 137 -7.73 -9.86 -10.64
N LEU A 138 -8.02 -11.12 -10.35
CA LEU A 138 -7.24 -12.00 -9.47
C LEU A 138 -6.51 -13.05 -10.30
N ALA A 139 -5.24 -13.31 -9.99
CA ALA A 139 -4.40 -14.23 -10.73
C ALA A 139 -4.81 -15.70 -10.58
N ALA A 140 -4.47 -16.51 -11.59
CA ALA A 140 -4.39 -17.96 -11.43
C ALA A 140 -3.42 -18.33 -10.30
N GLY A 141 -3.72 -19.40 -9.56
CA GLY A 141 -2.98 -19.76 -8.35
C GLY A 141 -3.41 -19.00 -7.09
N THR A 142 -4.39 -18.09 -7.17
CA THR A 142 -5.05 -17.53 -5.97
C THR A 142 -5.60 -18.67 -5.12
N THR A 143 -5.30 -18.65 -3.82
CA THR A 143 -5.67 -19.70 -2.86
C THR A 143 -6.75 -19.23 -1.90
N ILE A 144 -7.55 -20.17 -1.42
CA ILE A 144 -8.55 -19.97 -0.38
C ILE A 144 -8.40 -21.11 0.61
N THR A 145 -7.88 -20.82 1.80
CA THR A 145 -7.88 -21.77 2.92
C THR A 145 -9.25 -21.69 3.59
N VAL A 146 -9.95 -22.81 3.71
CA VAL A 146 -11.27 -22.93 4.33
C VAL A 146 -11.12 -23.80 5.57
N ASP A 147 -11.62 -23.28 6.68
CA ASP A 147 -11.51 -23.80 8.03
C ASP A 147 -12.95 -24.14 8.46
N LEU A 148 -13.31 -25.42 8.35
CA LEU A 148 -14.65 -25.95 8.64
C LEU A 148 -14.67 -26.49 10.09
N PRO A 149 -15.84 -26.78 10.68
CA PRO A 149 -15.86 -27.38 12.01
C PRO A 149 -15.07 -28.70 12.04
N ASP A 150 -14.15 -28.82 13.00
CA ASP A 150 -13.29 -30.01 13.24
C ASP A 150 -14.11 -31.31 13.30
N ASP A 151 -15.32 -31.22 13.85
CA ASP A 151 -16.26 -32.32 14.11
C ASP A 151 -17.35 -32.49 13.03
N MET A 152 -17.30 -31.72 11.93
CA MET A 152 -18.23 -31.86 10.80
C MET A 152 -17.99 -33.17 10.02
N ALA A 153 -18.63 -34.24 10.49
CA ALA A 153 -18.62 -35.54 9.83
C ALA A 153 -19.23 -35.48 8.42
N ASN A 154 -18.85 -36.46 7.58
CA ASN A 154 -19.33 -36.62 6.20
C ASN A 154 -19.09 -35.40 5.28
N THR A 155 -18.01 -34.63 5.53
CA THR A 155 -17.67 -33.45 4.75
C THR A 155 -17.46 -33.78 3.26
N SER A 156 -18.15 -33.04 2.38
CA SER A 156 -18.10 -33.17 0.93
C SER A 156 -17.92 -31.81 0.26
N PHE A 157 -17.06 -31.74 -0.76
CA PHE A 157 -16.80 -30.54 -1.56
C PHE A 157 -17.65 -30.54 -2.85
N ILE A 158 -18.25 -29.39 -3.16
CA ILE A 158 -19.08 -29.13 -4.33
C ILE A 158 -18.51 -27.91 -5.06
N GLY A 159 -17.62 -28.15 -6.02
CA GLY A 159 -16.97 -27.11 -6.83
C GLY A 159 -17.83 -26.55 -7.96
N LYS A 160 -19.02 -27.09 -8.22
CA LYS A 160 -19.96 -26.60 -9.22
C LYS A 160 -21.40 -26.74 -8.71
N LEU A 161 -22.15 -25.63 -8.70
CA LEU A 161 -23.54 -25.62 -8.27
C LEU A 161 -24.49 -25.87 -9.45
N GLU A 162 -25.04 -27.08 -9.53
CA GLU A 162 -26.08 -27.40 -10.50
C GLU A 162 -27.36 -26.61 -10.18
N THR A 163 -27.75 -25.72 -11.10
CA THR A 163 -28.83 -24.75 -10.91
C THR A 163 -29.70 -24.66 -12.16
N ARG A 164 -31.03 -24.70 -11.99
CA ARG A 164 -31.99 -24.80 -13.11
C ARG A 164 -31.92 -23.65 -14.13
N ALA A 165 -31.46 -22.47 -13.71
CA ALA A 165 -31.31 -21.28 -14.54
C ALA A 165 -29.85 -21.02 -14.98
N GLY A 166 -28.90 -21.89 -14.61
CA GLY A 166 -27.47 -21.61 -14.68
C GLY A 166 -26.99 -20.68 -13.56
N LEU A 167 -25.69 -20.78 -13.24
CA LEU A 167 -25.13 -20.15 -12.05
C LEU A 167 -25.29 -18.62 -12.03
N ASN A 168 -25.13 -17.94 -13.17
CA ASN A 168 -25.27 -16.49 -13.24
C ASN A 168 -26.68 -16.01 -12.86
N ALA A 169 -27.73 -16.57 -13.49
CA ALA A 169 -29.10 -16.19 -13.15
C ALA A 169 -29.47 -16.59 -11.72
N PHE A 170 -28.92 -17.69 -11.20
CA PHE A 170 -29.10 -18.07 -9.80
C PHE A 170 -28.49 -17.03 -8.84
N MET A 171 -27.20 -16.71 -8.95
CA MET A 171 -26.54 -15.76 -8.07
C MET A 171 -27.13 -14.35 -8.18
N GLN A 172 -27.33 -13.84 -9.41
CA GLN A 172 -27.90 -12.50 -9.63
C GLN A 172 -29.35 -12.36 -9.13
N SER A 173 -30.08 -13.46 -8.91
CA SER A 173 -31.42 -13.43 -8.30
C SER A 173 -31.44 -13.20 -6.79
N TRP A 174 -30.28 -13.26 -6.12
CA TRP A 174 -30.20 -13.04 -4.67
C TRP A 174 -30.33 -11.56 -4.31
N GLY A 175 -29.85 -10.66 -5.17
CA GLY A 175 -29.97 -9.22 -4.93
C GLY A 175 -29.17 -8.33 -5.90
N PRO A 176 -29.33 -7.00 -5.78
CA PRO A 176 -28.61 -6.04 -6.61
C PRO A 176 -27.08 -6.12 -6.50
N ARG A 177 -26.57 -6.55 -5.34
CA ARG A 177 -25.14 -6.73 -5.04
C ARG A 177 -24.53 -7.86 -5.87
N GLU A 178 -25.21 -8.99 -5.95
CA GLU A 178 -24.80 -10.14 -6.75
C GLU A 178 -24.96 -9.85 -8.25
N ALA A 179 -25.95 -9.03 -8.61
CA ALA A 179 -26.14 -8.50 -9.96
C ALA A 179 -25.03 -7.54 -10.44
N GLU A 180 -24.15 -7.05 -9.55
CA GLU A 180 -22.96 -6.28 -9.94
C GLU A 180 -21.85 -7.13 -10.62
N TYR A 181 -22.00 -8.46 -10.68
CA TYR A 181 -20.96 -9.39 -11.14
C TYR A 181 -21.50 -10.41 -12.15
N THR A 182 -20.62 -10.86 -13.06
CA THR A 182 -20.86 -12.03 -13.93
C THR A 182 -20.35 -13.30 -13.26
N TRP A 183 -21.22 -14.26 -12.96
CA TRP A 183 -20.86 -15.48 -12.23
C TRP A 183 -20.61 -16.66 -13.16
N ASN A 184 -19.43 -17.27 -13.03
CA ASN A 184 -18.97 -18.39 -13.84
C ASN A 184 -18.74 -19.64 -12.98
N ASP A 185 -18.95 -20.82 -13.59
CA ASP A 185 -18.53 -22.09 -12.98
C ASP A 185 -17.03 -22.02 -12.64
N GLY A 186 -16.67 -22.39 -11.41
CA GLY A 186 -15.30 -22.26 -10.95
C GLY A 186 -14.40 -23.37 -11.44
N ASP A 187 -13.19 -22.99 -11.87
CA ASP A 187 -12.11 -23.93 -12.15
C ASP A 187 -11.24 -24.06 -10.90
N PHE A 188 -11.59 -25.03 -10.06
CA PHE A 188 -11.02 -25.23 -8.73
C PHE A 188 -10.16 -26.50 -8.67
N THR A 189 -9.01 -26.42 -8.01
CA THR A 189 -8.38 -27.59 -7.37
C THR A 189 -8.69 -27.54 -5.88
N ALA A 190 -9.34 -28.57 -5.33
CA ALA A 190 -9.65 -28.68 -3.91
C ALA A 190 -8.79 -29.76 -3.25
N THR A 191 -8.28 -29.51 -2.05
CA THR A 191 -7.45 -30.47 -1.29
C THR A 191 -7.71 -30.31 0.20
N LEU A 192 -8.02 -31.41 0.89
CA LEU A 192 -8.05 -31.48 2.35
C LEU A 192 -6.59 -31.44 2.85
N THR A 193 -6.19 -30.35 3.50
CA THR A 193 -4.79 -30.08 3.90
C THR A 193 -4.52 -30.33 5.37
N ASP A 194 -5.54 -30.25 6.24
CA ASP A 194 -5.51 -30.85 7.59
C ASP A 194 -6.79 -31.64 7.84
N ALA A 195 -6.68 -32.97 7.77
CA ALA A 195 -7.80 -33.89 7.96
C ALA A 195 -8.28 -33.99 9.42
N ALA A 196 -7.47 -33.56 10.39
CA ALA A 196 -7.85 -33.56 11.81
C ALA A 196 -8.59 -32.29 12.24
N LYS A 197 -8.50 -31.22 11.43
CA LYS A 197 -9.19 -29.93 11.62
C LYS A 197 -10.16 -29.58 10.48
N ASN A 198 -10.42 -30.53 9.59
CA ASN A 198 -11.26 -30.31 8.39
C ASN A 198 -10.85 -29.08 7.56
N ILE A 199 -9.55 -28.76 7.49
CA ILE A 199 -9.03 -27.60 6.74
C ILE A 199 -8.81 -28.01 5.29
N TRP A 200 -9.35 -27.21 4.37
CA TRP A 200 -9.19 -27.37 2.93
C TRP A 200 -8.43 -26.19 2.33
N THR A 201 -7.68 -26.46 1.27
CA THR A 201 -7.16 -25.42 0.37
C THR A 201 -7.84 -25.57 -0.99
N ILE A 202 -8.48 -24.48 -1.44
CA ILE A 202 -9.08 -24.34 -2.76
C ILE A 202 -8.20 -23.40 -3.58
N THR A 203 -7.72 -23.85 -4.74
CA THR A 203 -6.90 -23.04 -5.66
C THR A 203 -7.71 -22.67 -6.89
N LEU A 204 -7.72 -21.39 -7.27
CA LEU A 204 -8.31 -20.90 -8.50
C LEU A 204 -7.36 -21.19 -9.67
N ASN A 205 -7.67 -22.23 -10.46
CA ASN A 205 -6.79 -22.71 -11.54
C ASN A 205 -6.62 -21.68 -12.67
N LYS A 206 -7.60 -20.78 -12.86
CA LYS A 206 -7.57 -19.68 -13.85
C LYS A 206 -7.59 -18.26 -13.25
N GLY A 207 -7.84 -18.11 -11.95
CA GLY A 207 -8.10 -16.81 -11.31
C GLY A 207 -9.54 -16.32 -11.57
N LEU A 208 -9.75 -15.00 -11.50
CA LEU A 208 -11.02 -14.33 -11.81
C LEU A 208 -10.76 -13.00 -12.52
N ASP A 209 -11.45 -12.73 -13.63
CA ASP A 209 -11.39 -11.42 -14.30
C ASP A 209 -12.19 -10.34 -13.53
N ALA A 210 -11.89 -9.07 -13.81
CA ALA A 210 -12.55 -7.92 -13.19
C ALA A 210 -14.08 -7.94 -13.39
N ASN A 211 -14.83 -7.71 -12.30
CA ASN A 211 -16.30 -7.80 -12.23
C ASN A 211 -16.87 -9.21 -12.52
N THR A 212 -16.06 -10.26 -12.33
CA THR A 212 -16.53 -11.65 -12.34
C THR A 212 -16.57 -12.25 -10.93
N GLY A 213 -17.30 -13.36 -10.79
CA GLY A 213 -17.33 -14.17 -9.59
C GLY A 213 -17.54 -15.65 -9.85
N THR A 214 -17.39 -16.44 -8.81
CA THR A 214 -17.62 -17.88 -8.78
C THR A 214 -18.03 -18.32 -7.38
N VAL A 215 -18.43 -19.56 -7.19
CA VAL A 215 -18.86 -20.09 -5.89
C VAL A 215 -18.60 -21.58 -5.78
N PHE A 216 -18.13 -21.99 -4.62
CA PHE A 216 -18.06 -23.39 -4.21
C PHE A 216 -18.83 -23.58 -2.90
N GLN A 217 -19.08 -24.84 -2.56
CA GLN A 217 -19.82 -25.21 -1.35
C GLN A 217 -19.20 -26.45 -0.70
N PHE A 218 -19.30 -26.52 0.62
CA PHE A 218 -19.15 -27.72 1.42
C PHE A 218 -20.51 -28.12 2.01
N THR A 219 -20.71 -29.42 2.18
CA THR A 219 -21.79 -29.97 3.02
C THR A 219 -21.21 -30.97 4.00
N GLY A 220 -21.88 -31.14 5.13
CA GLY A 220 -21.55 -32.15 6.13
C GLY A 220 -22.69 -32.31 7.13
N THR A 221 -22.60 -33.30 8.01
CA THR A 221 -23.58 -33.46 9.10
C THR A 221 -23.20 -32.63 10.31
N PHE A 222 -24.19 -32.14 11.06
CA PHE A 222 -23.96 -31.66 12.43
C PHE A 222 -23.41 -32.81 13.31
N PRO A 223 -22.52 -32.52 14.26
CA PRO A 223 -22.24 -33.41 15.38
C PRO A 223 -23.51 -33.70 16.19
N GLU A 224 -23.60 -34.88 16.81
CA GLU A 224 -24.77 -35.24 17.62
C GLU A 224 -24.86 -34.34 18.87
N GLY A 225 -25.96 -33.59 18.99
CA GLY A 225 -26.19 -32.65 20.08
C GLY A 225 -25.52 -31.27 19.91
N ALA A 226 -24.87 -30.98 18.78
CA ALA A 226 -24.33 -29.64 18.52
C ALA A 226 -25.43 -28.65 18.10
N GLU A 227 -25.54 -27.54 18.83
CA GLU A 227 -26.50 -26.46 18.56
C GLU A 227 -25.91 -25.34 17.69
N SER A 228 -24.58 -25.29 17.52
CA SER A 228 -23.87 -24.31 16.71
C SER A 228 -22.62 -24.88 16.02
N SER A 229 -22.14 -24.19 14.99
CA SER A 229 -20.94 -24.54 14.22
C SER A 229 -20.32 -23.27 13.62
N THR A 230 -19.00 -23.15 13.62
CA THR A 230 -18.29 -22.01 13.04
C THR A 230 -17.47 -22.47 11.84
N ALA A 231 -17.46 -21.69 10.76
CA ALA A 231 -16.48 -21.82 9.69
C ALA A 231 -15.82 -20.47 9.40
N SER A 232 -14.58 -20.52 8.91
CA SER A 232 -13.88 -19.37 8.35
C SER A 232 -13.24 -19.71 7.00
N ALA A 233 -12.92 -18.68 6.23
CA ALA A 233 -12.14 -18.83 5.01
C ALA A 233 -11.25 -17.60 4.80
N LYS A 234 -10.02 -17.83 4.34
CA LYS A 234 -9.06 -16.80 3.97
C LYS A 234 -8.64 -16.95 2.51
N LEU A 235 -8.93 -15.94 1.70
CA LEU A 235 -8.41 -15.82 0.33
C LEU A 235 -7.10 -15.03 0.33
N VAL A 236 -6.10 -15.55 -0.39
CA VAL A 236 -4.83 -14.87 -0.68
C VAL A 236 -4.44 -15.09 -2.14
N GLY A 237 -4.16 -14.01 -2.86
CA GLY A 237 -3.68 -14.08 -4.24
C GLY A 237 -3.13 -12.76 -4.75
N ALA A 238 -2.40 -12.82 -5.87
CA ALA A 238 -1.99 -11.63 -6.60
C ALA A 238 -3.21 -10.99 -7.27
N GLN A 239 -3.36 -9.68 -7.07
CA GLN A 239 -4.40 -8.85 -7.66
C GLN A 239 -3.77 -7.94 -8.72
N PHE A 240 -4.47 -7.70 -9.82
CA PHE A 240 -4.05 -6.74 -10.83
C PHE A 240 -4.49 -5.34 -10.41
N PRO A 241 -3.59 -4.34 -10.41
CA PRO A 241 -3.92 -3.00 -9.93
C PRO A 241 -4.89 -2.28 -10.87
N ALA A 242 -5.73 -1.41 -10.30
CA ALA A 242 -6.60 -0.54 -11.09
C ALA A 242 -5.81 0.59 -11.79
N ASP A 243 -6.45 1.24 -12.77
CA ASP A 243 -5.91 2.47 -13.39
C ASP A 243 -5.63 3.52 -12.30
N GLY A 244 -4.46 4.17 -12.37
CA GLY A 244 -3.94 5.06 -11.33
C GLY A 244 -3.19 4.38 -10.18
N GLN A 245 -3.23 3.06 -10.02
CA GLN A 245 -2.53 2.36 -8.92
C GLN A 245 -1.13 1.83 -9.29
N VAL A 246 -0.22 1.91 -8.32
CA VAL A 246 1.18 1.47 -8.37
C VAL A 246 1.45 0.46 -7.26
N CYS A 247 2.39 -0.47 -7.48
CA CYS A 247 2.74 -1.55 -6.57
C CYS A 247 4.23 -1.87 -6.64
N GLY A 248 4.74 -2.56 -5.60
CA GLY A 248 6.16 -2.91 -5.50
C GLY A 248 7.03 -1.76 -5.00
N ASP A 249 8.33 -2.05 -4.86
CA ASP A 249 9.31 -1.04 -4.50
C ASP A 249 9.54 -0.06 -5.65
N LEU A 250 9.83 1.18 -5.28
CA LEU A 250 10.05 2.30 -6.18
C LEU A 250 11.44 2.88 -5.95
N PRO A 251 12.47 2.44 -6.72
CA PRO A 251 13.84 2.88 -6.55
C PRO A 251 13.96 4.40 -6.49
N THR A 252 14.78 4.88 -5.55
CA THR A 252 15.13 6.31 -5.42
C THR A 252 16.34 6.63 -6.31
N PRO A 253 16.33 7.73 -7.07
CA PRO A 253 17.52 8.19 -7.79
C PRO A 253 18.65 8.55 -6.84
N GLU A 254 19.88 8.34 -7.29
CA GLU A 254 21.07 8.85 -6.61
C GLU A 254 21.21 10.36 -6.84
N THR A 255 21.63 11.09 -5.80
CA THR A 255 22.08 12.49 -5.92
C THR A 255 23.47 12.52 -6.57
N PRO A 256 23.66 13.19 -7.73
CA PRO A 256 24.97 13.39 -8.32
C PRO A 256 25.88 14.23 -7.40
N LYS A 257 27.17 13.89 -7.34
CA LYS A 257 28.17 14.77 -6.73
C LYS A 257 28.49 15.91 -7.69
N LEU A 258 28.10 17.13 -7.31
CA LEU A 258 28.30 18.34 -8.11
C LEU A 258 29.64 19.01 -7.78
N THR A 259 30.28 19.61 -8.79
CA THR A 259 31.37 20.57 -8.56
C THR A 259 30.80 21.93 -8.15
N GLN A 260 31.68 22.85 -7.74
CA GLN A 260 31.29 24.25 -7.60
C GLN A 260 30.66 24.78 -8.90
N CYS A 261 29.62 25.60 -8.77
CA CYS A 261 28.79 26.14 -9.84
C CYS A 261 28.03 25.13 -10.74
N GLN A 262 28.09 23.82 -10.46
CA GLN A 262 27.12 22.89 -11.05
C GLN A 262 25.81 22.89 -10.24
N VAL A 263 24.70 22.78 -10.95
CA VAL A 263 23.35 22.54 -10.39
C VAL A 263 22.70 21.37 -11.12
N THR A 264 21.80 20.66 -10.44
CA THR A 264 21.06 19.53 -11.03
C THR A 264 19.64 19.42 -10.47
N THR A 265 18.70 18.97 -11.31
CA THR A 265 17.43 18.39 -10.84
C THR A 265 17.62 16.89 -10.57
N VAL A 266 16.86 16.33 -9.62
CA VAL A 266 16.91 14.91 -9.26
C VAL A 266 15.46 14.41 -9.20
N ASP A 267 14.94 14.01 -10.35
CA ASP A 267 13.51 13.79 -10.56
C ASP A 267 13.20 12.30 -10.83
N ARG A 268 11.95 11.89 -10.58
CA ARG A 268 11.46 10.53 -10.83
C ARG A 268 10.16 10.55 -11.62
N THR A 269 10.03 9.57 -12.50
CA THR A 269 8.78 9.17 -13.13
C THR A 269 8.41 7.78 -12.66
N VAL A 270 7.16 7.55 -12.25
CA VAL A 270 6.63 6.20 -11.96
C VAL A 270 5.37 5.95 -12.78
N TRP A 271 5.36 4.86 -13.54
CA TRP A 271 4.24 4.47 -14.38
C TRP A 271 3.95 2.97 -14.28
N SER A 272 2.82 2.64 -13.68
CA SER A 272 2.27 1.28 -13.64
C SER A 272 1.91 0.83 -15.07
N PRO A 273 2.37 -0.36 -15.54
CA PRO A 273 1.99 -0.90 -16.85
C PRO A 273 0.49 -0.98 -17.12
N TYR A 274 -0.31 -1.00 -16.05
CA TYR A 274 -1.77 -1.10 -16.03
C TYR A 274 -2.46 0.29 -16.04
N SER A 275 -1.73 1.38 -15.84
CA SER A 275 -2.27 2.76 -15.79
C SER A 275 -2.12 3.51 -17.11
N ARG A 276 -3.09 4.36 -17.46
CA ARG A 276 -3.19 4.99 -18.79
C ARG A 276 -2.23 6.17 -19.04
N ASP A 277 -1.87 6.88 -17.97
CA ASP A 277 -0.82 7.91 -17.89
C ASP A 277 0.09 7.57 -16.69
N ILE A 278 1.22 8.26 -16.61
CA ILE A 278 2.18 8.24 -15.51
C ILE A 278 1.48 8.57 -14.18
N ASN A 279 1.68 7.71 -13.19
CA ASN A 279 1.09 7.82 -11.85
C ASN A 279 1.78 8.87 -10.98
N GLU A 280 3.10 9.02 -11.11
CA GLU A 280 3.93 9.90 -10.27
C GLU A 280 4.96 10.65 -11.12
N ARG A 281 5.04 11.98 -10.93
CA ARG A 281 6.06 12.87 -11.50
C ARG A 281 6.70 13.66 -10.36
N SER A 282 7.57 13.01 -9.58
CA SER A 282 8.21 13.63 -8.41
C SER A 282 9.44 14.44 -8.80
N LYS A 283 9.61 15.61 -8.16
CA LYS A 283 10.67 16.58 -8.47
C LYS A 283 11.47 16.94 -7.22
N TYR A 284 12.79 16.95 -7.30
CA TYR A 284 13.67 17.33 -6.19
C TYR A 284 14.89 18.12 -6.68
N ALA A 285 15.43 18.96 -5.80
CA ALA A 285 16.71 19.64 -5.98
C ALA A 285 17.66 19.21 -4.86
N GLY A 286 18.94 18.99 -5.21
CA GLY A 286 19.95 18.48 -4.28
C GLY A 286 19.70 17.03 -3.86
N SER A 287 18.90 16.81 -2.82
CA SER A 287 18.66 15.49 -2.22
C SER A 287 17.25 14.96 -2.46
N TRP A 288 17.14 13.63 -2.57
CA TRP A 288 15.84 12.96 -2.57
C TRP A 288 15.13 13.16 -1.23
N GLY A 289 13.91 13.70 -1.27
CA GLY A 289 13.07 13.93 -0.08
C GLY A 289 13.12 15.35 0.53
N SER A 290 13.92 16.28 0.00
CA SER A 290 13.93 17.69 0.45
C SER A 290 12.97 18.59 -0.32
N GLU A 291 12.26 19.48 0.38
CA GLU A 291 11.53 20.61 -0.25
C GLU A 291 12.52 21.71 -0.63
N GLU A 292 13.01 21.68 -1.87
CA GLU A 292 13.95 22.68 -2.40
C GLU A 292 13.51 23.22 -3.78
N PRO A 293 14.05 24.38 -4.23
CA PRO A 293 13.36 25.22 -5.20
C PRO A 293 13.13 24.57 -6.57
N LYS A 294 11.90 24.72 -7.07
CA LYS A 294 11.40 24.24 -8.37
C LYS A 294 11.95 25.06 -9.54
N TRP A 295 13.27 25.23 -9.61
CA TRP A 295 13.93 26.04 -10.65
C TRP A 295 14.02 25.32 -12.01
N GLY A 296 13.74 24.02 -12.08
CA GLY A 296 13.69 23.26 -13.33
C GLY A 296 12.92 21.95 -13.18
N GLU A 297 12.82 21.19 -14.27
CA GLU A 297 12.29 19.82 -14.27
C GLU A 297 12.91 18.95 -15.36
N ALA A 298 13.11 17.67 -15.03
CA ALA A 298 13.46 16.59 -15.96
C ALA A 298 12.47 15.44 -15.75
N ASN A 299 11.54 15.22 -16.70
CA ASN A 299 10.51 14.20 -16.50
C ASN A 299 9.90 13.70 -17.81
N ALA A 300 8.78 12.99 -17.69
CA ALA A 300 8.05 12.44 -18.83
C ALA A 300 6.55 12.78 -18.79
N ASP A 301 5.94 12.84 -19.97
CA ASP A 301 4.55 12.43 -20.17
C ASP A 301 4.51 11.01 -20.73
N GLY A 302 3.45 10.26 -20.44
CA GLY A 302 3.28 8.89 -20.91
C GLY A 302 1.84 8.64 -21.36
N TRP A 303 1.67 7.94 -22.46
CA TRP A 303 0.35 7.47 -22.88
C TRP A 303 0.45 6.14 -23.64
N PHE A 304 -0.60 5.34 -23.53
CA PHE A 304 -0.76 4.16 -24.38
C PHE A 304 -2.21 3.97 -24.81
N VAL A 305 -2.39 3.35 -25.98
CA VAL A 305 -3.71 2.94 -26.47
C VAL A 305 -3.96 1.53 -25.96
N ALA A 306 -4.88 1.37 -25.00
CA ALA A 306 -5.21 0.08 -24.43
C ALA A 306 -5.89 -0.83 -25.48
N THR A 307 -5.31 -2.01 -25.73
CA THR A 307 -5.77 -2.99 -26.73
C THR A 307 -6.83 -3.96 -26.20
N GLY A 308 -7.44 -3.66 -25.04
CA GLY A 308 -8.41 -4.54 -24.37
C GLY A 308 -7.81 -5.80 -23.74
N SER A 309 -6.49 -5.87 -23.64
CA SER A 309 -5.73 -6.98 -23.04
C SER A 309 -4.88 -6.48 -21.87
N ASP A 310 -4.62 -7.36 -20.89
CA ASP A 310 -3.62 -7.10 -19.84
C ASP A 310 -2.24 -6.78 -20.47
N PRO A 311 -1.44 -5.88 -19.85
CA PRO A 311 -0.11 -5.55 -20.33
C PRO A 311 0.86 -6.71 -20.17
N LYS A 312 1.79 -6.85 -21.11
CA LYS A 312 2.76 -7.96 -21.20
C LYS A 312 4.13 -7.48 -21.67
N VAL A 313 5.13 -8.34 -21.48
CA VAL A 313 6.48 -8.17 -22.06
C VAL A 313 6.39 -7.95 -23.57
N GLY A 314 7.15 -6.98 -24.08
CA GLY A 314 7.14 -6.62 -25.50
C GLY A 314 6.06 -5.59 -25.90
N ASP A 315 5.12 -5.22 -25.02
CA ASP A 315 4.20 -4.11 -25.30
C ASP A 315 4.94 -2.77 -25.33
N SER A 316 4.55 -1.91 -26.28
CA SER A 316 5.06 -0.55 -26.40
C SER A 316 4.33 0.44 -25.48
N ARG A 317 5.04 1.50 -25.09
CA ARG A 317 4.58 2.65 -24.32
C ARG A 317 5.16 3.91 -24.96
N THR A 318 4.33 4.89 -25.31
CA THR A 318 4.84 6.16 -25.85
C THR A 318 5.10 7.13 -24.69
N LEU A 319 6.27 7.74 -24.70
CA LEU A 319 6.68 8.77 -23.77
C LEU A 319 7.00 10.06 -24.52
N ARG A 320 6.71 11.21 -23.91
CA ARG A 320 7.40 12.47 -24.22
C ARG A 320 8.37 12.75 -23.09
N LEU A 321 9.67 12.74 -23.37
CA LEU A 321 10.70 13.07 -22.40
C LEU A 321 11.10 14.53 -22.55
N TYR A 322 11.45 15.18 -21.44
CA TYR A 322 11.76 16.62 -21.44
C TYR A 322 12.75 17.05 -20.37
N GLY A 323 13.39 18.20 -20.62
CA GLY A 323 14.21 18.94 -19.66
C GLY A 323 13.95 20.44 -19.80
N ALA A 324 13.75 21.14 -18.68
CA ALA A 324 13.42 22.56 -18.65
C ALA A 324 14.00 23.27 -17.40
N THR A 325 14.25 24.57 -17.52
CA THR A 325 14.91 25.40 -16.48
C THR A 325 14.43 26.85 -16.50
N HIS A 326 14.17 27.40 -15.32
CA HIS A 326 14.00 28.82 -15.05
C HIS A 326 15.34 29.54 -14.86
N LYS A 327 16.42 28.80 -14.50
CA LYS A 327 17.80 29.31 -14.46
C LYS A 327 18.44 29.31 -15.84
N ASP A 328 19.39 30.22 -16.03
CA ASP A 328 20.33 30.20 -17.14
C ASP A 328 21.44 29.17 -16.87
N LEU A 329 21.59 28.18 -17.76
CA LEU A 329 22.57 27.10 -17.63
C LEU A 329 23.44 26.97 -18.88
N THR A 330 24.74 26.79 -18.69
CA THR A 330 25.68 26.41 -19.76
C THR A 330 26.15 24.96 -19.61
N ASN A 331 26.51 24.33 -20.74
CA ASN A 331 27.00 22.95 -20.81
C ASN A 331 26.05 21.92 -20.15
N ALA A 332 24.75 22.14 -20.29
CA ALA A 332 23.73 21.30 -19.66
C ALA A 332 23.66 19.90 -20.32
N THR A 333 23.25 18.91 -19.54
CA THR A 333 23.02 17.53 -19.98
C THR A 333 21.78 16.99 -19.30
N LEU A 334 20.81 16.54 -20.12
CA LEU A 334 19.69 15.73 -19.67
C LEU A 334 20.12 14.25 -19.69
N THR A 335 19.97 13.57 -18.55
CA THR A 335 20.13 12.11 -18.44
C THR A 335 18.82 11.52 -17.93
N ILE A 336 18.29 10.51 -18.62
CA ILE A 336 17.08 9.77 -18.21
C ILE A 336 17.39 8.29 -18.22
N LYS A 337 17.13 7.59 -17.12
CA LYS A 337 17.48 6.19 -16.92
C LYS A 337 16.25 5.37 -16.52
N ALA A 338 15.80 4.49 -17.41
CA ALA A 338 14.85 3.44 -17.08
C ALA A 338 15.52 2.40 -16.19
N VAL A 339 15.37 2.55 -14.87
CA VAL A 339 15.94 1.60 -13.91
C VAL A 339 15.12 0.30 -13.87
N GLN A 340 13.80 0.40 -14.02
CA GLN A 340 12.83 -0.67 -13.84
C GLN A 340 11.77 -0.68 -14.96
N GLY A 341 11.27 -1.85 -15.34
CA GLY A 341 10.07 -2.07 -16.17
C GLY A 341 10.17 -1.75 -17.67
N LEU A 342 11.16 -0.98 -18.14
CA LEU A 342 11.21 -0.44 -19.51
C LEU A 342 12.61 -0.53 -20.16
N LYS A 343 12.64 -0.62 -21.50
CA LYS A 343 13.76 -0.23 -22.37
C LYS A 343 13.29 0.72 -23.46
N PHE A 344 14.07 1.75 -23.76
CA PHE A 344 13.80 2.71 -24.83
C PHE A 344 14.17 2.18 -26.22
N ASP A 345 13.40 2.55 -27.25
CA ASP A 345 13.69 2.26 -28.66
C ASP A 345 14.18 3.51 -29.40
N ALA A 346 15.49 3.57 -29.64
CA ALA A 346 16.15 4.68 -30.35
C ALA A 346 15.58 4.94 -31.77
N SER A 347 15.05 3.92 -32.44
CA SER A 347 14.50 4.07 -33.80
C SER A 347 13.18 4.86 -33.83
N THR A 348 12.57 5.07 -32.67
CA THR A 348 11.26 5.72 -32.52
C THR A 348 11.33 7.19 -32.09
N ILE A 349 12.52 7.78 -31.94
CA ILE A 349 12.69 9.19 -31.54
C ILE A 349 12.03 10.12 -32.57
N ASN A 350 11.05 10.93 -32.12
CA ASN A 350 10.29 11.84 -32.98
C ASN A 350 9.83 13.12 -32.24
N THR A 351 9.21 14.06 -32.98
CA THR A 351 8.56 15.28 -32.44
C THR A 351 9.44 16.08 -31.45
N ILE A 352 10.72 16.27 -31.81
CA ILE A 352 11.62 17.17 -31.08
C ILE A 352 11.05 18.58 -31.14
N SER A 353 10.80 19.17 -29.97
CA SER A 353 10.14 20.46 -29.78
C SER A 353 11.03 21.38 -28.95
N ASN A 354 11.33 22.56 -29.51
CA ASN A 354 12.15 23.61 -28.90
C ASN A 354 11.51 24.98 -29.24
N PRO A 355 10.88 25.70 -28.30
CA PRO A 355 10.68 25.33 -26.89
C PRO A 355 9.80 24.08 -26.72
N GLY A 356 9.89 23.45 -25.56
CA GLY A 356 9.21 22.20 -25.20
C GLY A 356 7.69 22.20 -25.39
N ALA A 357 7.12 21.03 -25.62
CA ALA A 357 5.69 20.84 -25.88
C ALA A 357 4.88 20.56 -24.60
N GLY A 358 3.55 20.59 -24.73
CA GLY A 358 2.64 20.35 -23.61
C GLY A 358 2.67 21.47 -22.56
N ALA A 359 2.39 21.11 -21.31
CA ALA A 359 2.26 22.03 -20.19
C ALA A 359 3.54 22.82 -19.84
N LEU A 360 4.70 22.46 -20.41
CA LEU A 360 5.94 23.21 -20.23
C LEU A 360 5.81 24.70 -20.61
N LYS A 361 5.02 25.00 -21.65
CA LYS A 361 4.78 26.40 -22.07
C LYS A 361 3.92 27.16 -21.06
N ASP A 362 2.90 26.49 -20.52
CA ASP A 362 1.98 27.06 -19.52
C ASP A 362 2.65 27.19 -18.14
N ASN A 363 3.63 26.32 -17.85
CA ASN A 363 4.55 26.43 -16.71
C ASN A 363 5.60 27.57 -16.88
N GLY A 364 5.64 28.24 -18.03
CA GLY A 364 6.52 29.39 -18.30
C GLY A 364 7.84 29.08 -19.00
N PHE A 365 8.09 27.83 -19.44
CA PHE A 365 9.29 27.48 -20.22
C PHE A 365 9.13 27.86 -21.69
N THR A 366 9.09 29.17 -21.97
CA THR A 366 8.81 29.74 -23.29
C THR A 366 10.03 29.85 -24.20
N ASN A 367 11.24 29.85 -23.65
CA ASN A 367 12.45 30.16 -24.40
C ASN A 367 13.07 28.92 -25.04
N THR A 368 13.77 29.12 -26.17
CA THR A 368 14.47 28.04 -26.87
C THR A 368 15.78 27.68 -26.20
N VAL A 369 16.10 26.39 -26.11
CA VAL A 369 17.45 25.92 -25.79
C VAL A 369 18.38 26.08 -27.01
N GLU A 370 19.65 26.35 -26.77
CA GLU A 370 20.66 26.60 -27.80
C GLU A 370 21.69 25.47 -27.88
N GLY A 371 22.02 25.06 -29.12
CA GLY A 371 22.96 23.96 -29.34
C GLY A 371 22.51 22.64 -28.72
N LEU A 372 21.23 22.29 -28.90
CA LEU A 372 20.68 20.98 -28.58
C LEU A 372 21.40 19.90 -29.41
N GLY A 373 22.02 18.95 -28.73
CA GLY A 373 22.76 17.85 -29.34
C GLY A 373 21.88 16.68 -29.79
N GLU A 374 22.55 15.66 -30.30
CA GLU A 374 21.95 14.37 -30.65
C GLU A 374 21.38 13.68 -29.40
N ILE A 375 20.14 13.18 -29.48
CA ILE A 375 19.49 12.38 -28.44
C ILE A 375 20.02 10.94 -28.54
N LYS A 376 20.81 10.50 -27.56
CA LYS A 376 21.47 9.19 -27.58
C LYS A 376 20.79 8.23 -26.62
N VAL A 377 20.57 6.99 -27.07
CA VAL A 377 20.16 5.87 -26.21
C VAL A 377 21.37 4.94 -26.04
N SER A 378 21.57 4.38 -24.84
CA SER A 378 22.59 3.37 -24.56
C SER A 378 22.26 2.02 -25.23
N GLU A 379 23.28 1.21 -25.49
CA GLU A 379 23.17 -0.10 -26.16
C GLU A 379 22.25 -1.09 -25.41
N ASP A 380 22.17 -1.00 -24.08
CA ASP A 380 21.26 -1.81 -23.27
C ASP A 380 19.78 -1.35 -23.34
N GLY A 381 19.52 -0.19 -23.93
CA GLY A 381 18.22 0.47 -24.03
C GLY A 381 17.76 1.19 -22.75
N LYS A 382 18.57 1.29 -21.69
CA LYS A 382 18.11 1.84 -20.40
C LYS A 382 18.37 3.32 -20.20
N THR A 383 19.38 3.92 -20.83
CA THR A 383 19.81 5.29 -20.55
C THR A 383 19.69 6.16 -21.79
N ILE A 384 19.16 7.37 -21.61
CA ILE A 384 19.15 8.42 -22.62
C ILE A 384 20.03 9.57 -22.13
N THR A 385 20.82 10.14 -23.05
CA THR A 385 21.63 11.33 -22.79
C THR A 385 21.44 12.34 -23.91
N VAL A 386 21.23 13.60 -23.54
CA VAL A 386 21.14 14.74 -24.47
C VAL A 386 22.02 15.86 -23.95
N THR A 387 23.06 16.23 -24.69
CA THR A 387 23.92 17.37 -24.38
C THR A 387 23.34 18.66 -24.97
N ILE A 388 23.51 19.78 -24.27
CA ILE A 388 22.91 21.07 -24.62
C ILE A 388 23.93 22.15 -24.34
N LYS A 389 24.31 22.94 -25.36
CA LYS A 389 25.34 23.98 -25.17
C LYS A 389 24.93 25.03 -24.14
N HIS A 390 23.69 25.51 -24.24
CA HIS A 390 23.17 26.59 -23.41
C HIS A 390 21.64 26.48 -23.30
N MET A 391 21.11 26.66 -22.10
CA MET A 391 19.69 26.75 -21.79
C MET A 391 19.45 28.10 -21.13
N PRO A 392 18.98 29.12 -21.87
CA PRO A 392 18.63 30.42 -21.29
C PRO A 392 17.61 30.28 -20.15
N ALA A 393 17.56 31.26 -19.26
CA ALA A 393 16.50 31.33 -18.25
C ALA A 393 15.10 31.18 -18.87
N ASN A 394 14.23 30.39 -18.24
CA ASN A 394 12.89 30.03 -18.71
C ASN A 394 12.85 29.27 -20.06
N SER A 395 13.84 28.40 -20.31
CA SER A 395 13.88 27.56 -21.51
C SER A 395 13.58 26.09 -21.23
N GLY A 396 13.22 25.34 -22.26
CA GLY A 396 13.03 23.90 -22.16
C GLY A 396 12.81 23.24 -23.52
N PHE A 397 12.96 21.92 -23.57
CA PHE A 397 12.79 21.12 -24.78
C PHE A 397 12.12 19.78 -24.46
N SER A 398 11.52 19.15 -25.46
CA SER A 398 10.90 17.84 -25.31
C SER A 398 10.98 17.02 -26.61
N PHE A 399 11.01 15.70 -26.50
CA PHE A 399 10.94 14.78 -27.64
C PHE A 399 10.09 13.56 -27.30
N ASN A 400 9.47 12.95 -28.31
CA ASN A 400 8.76 11.68 -28.15
C ASN A 400 9.73 10.51 -28.38
N ILE A 401 9.53 9.42 -27.64
CA ILE A 401 10.19 8.12 -27.85
C ILE A 401 9.25 7.02 -27.37
N ASN A 402 9.32 5.82 -27.96
CA ASN A 402 8.67 4.63 -27.38
C ASN A 402 9.64 3.89 -26.47
N GLY A 403 9.10 3.22 -25.45
CA GLY A 403 9.77 2.17 -24.71
C GLY A 403 8.95 0.89 -24.70
N THR A 404 9.62 -0.23 -24.49
CA THR A 404 9.08 -1.59 -24.51
C THR A 404 9.14 -2.18 -23.11
N LEU A 405 8.04 -2.80 -22.66
CA LEU A 405 7.99 -3.44 -21.34
C LEU A 405 8.94 -4.63 -21.24
N THR A 406 9.75 -4.67 -20.16
CA THR A 406 10.82 -5.67 -19.97
C THR A 406 10.33 -7.06 -19.54
N GLY A 407 9.11 -7.17 -19.02
CA GLY A 407 8.61 -8.42 -18.42
C GLY A 407 9.06 -8.66 -16.97
N GLU A 408 9.70 -7.67 -16.35
CA GLU A 408 10.02 -7.65 -14.92
C GLU A 408 8.73 -7.67 -14.09
N THR A 409 8.66 -8.55 -13.07
CA THR A 409 7.50 -8.70 -12.19
C THR A 409 7.84 -8.33 -10.74
N LEU A 410 6.79 -8.18 -9.93
CA LEU A 410 6.91 -8.13 -8.47
C LEU A 410 7.37 -9.50 -7.93
N GLU A 411 8.01 -9.51 -6.76
CA GLU A 411 8.45 -10.73 -6.09
C GLU A 411 7.26 -11.68 -5.80
N ASP A 412 7.47 -12.98 -6.01
CA ASP A 412 6.47 -14.07 -5.90
C ASP A 412 5.10 -13.79 -6.57
N SER A 413 5.09 -12.99 -7.65
CA SER A 413 3.86 -12.46 -8.24
C SER A 413 3.91 -12.38 -9.78
N PRO A 414 2.80 -12.67 -10.49
CA PRO A 414 2.70 -12.50 -11.95
C PRO A 414 2.43 -11.04 -12.38
N ILE A 415 2.35 -10.09 -11.44
CA ILE A 415 2.10 -8.68 -11.74
C ILE A 415 3.39 -8.01 -12.21
N LEU A 416 3.33 -7.29 -13.34
CA LEU A 416 4.46 -6.54 -13.87
C LEU A 416 4.87 -5.40 -12.92
N ALA A 417 6.18 -5.25 -12.73
CA ALA A 417 6.76 -4.16 -11.96
C ALA A 417 6.50 -2.80 -12.63
N PRO A 418 6.40 -1.71 -11.85
CA PRO A 418 6.22 -0.38 -12.42
C PRO A 418 7.44 0.04 -13.24
N ILE A 419 7.18 0.77 -14.33
CA ILE A 419 8.20 1.54 -15.02
C ILE A 419 8.68 2.63 -14.05
N VAL A 420 9.99 2.67 -13.79
CA VAL A 420 10.59 3.74 -13.00
C VAL A 420 11.72 4.37 -13.80
N LEU A 421 11.58 5.69 -14.04
CA LEU A 421 12.61 6.51 -14.67
C LEU A 421 13.25 7.41 -13.61
N HIS A 422 14.58 7.47 -13.61
CA HIS A 422 15.35 8.46 -12.88
C HIS A 422 15.86 9.51 -13.86
N ASN A 423 15.63 10.78 -13.57
CA ASN A 423 15.84 11.88 -14.50
C ASN A 423 16.69 12.97 -13.85
N TRP A 424 17.70 13.47 -14.57
CA TRP A 424 18.58 14.53 -14.10
C TRP A 424 18.81 15.55 -15.22
N LEU A 425 18.63 16.83 -14.93
CA LEU A 425 19.11 17.94 -15.76
C LEU A 425 20.25 18.64 -15.03
N THR A 426 21.50 18.30 -15.37
CA THR A 426 22.71 18.88 -14.76
C THR A 426 23.30 19.95 -15.69
N GLY A 427 23.72 21.10 -15.16
CA GLY A 427 24.43 22.13 -15.92
C GLY A 427 25.25 23.06 -15.03
N THR A 428 26.03 23.95 -15.65
CA THR A 428 26.74 25.02 -14.94
C THR A 428 25.84 26.24 -14.84
N ASP A 429 25.61 26.72 -13.63
CA ASP A 429 24.83 27.92 -13.32
C ASP A 429 25.58 29.19 -13.77
N SER A 430 25.00 29.93 -14.72
CA SER A 430 25.64 31.11 -15.31
C SER A 430 25.75 32.31 -14.36
N GLU A 431 24.98 32.33 -13.26
CA GLU A 431 25.05 33.38 -12.23
C GLU A 431 26.10 33.05 -11.14
N CYS A 432 26.62 31.83 -11.10
CA CYS A 432 27.54 31.40 -10.07
C CYS A 432 28.97 31.94 -10.26
N THR A 433 29.36 32.87 -9.39
CA THR A 433 30.75 33.33 -9.30
C THR A 433 31.57 32.42 -8.38
N VAL A 434 32.60 31.78 -8.94
CA VAL A 434 33.68 31.17 -8.13
C VAL A 434 34.49 32.32 -7.49
N PRO A 435 34.68 32.35 -6.16
CA PRO A 435 35.64 33.27 -5.55
C PRO A 435 37.04 32.92 -6.04
N THR A 436 37.64 33.81 -6.83
CA THR A 436 39.07 33.72 -7.14
C THR A 436 39.82 33.88 -5.82
N GLU A 437 40.56 32.85 -5.39
CA GLU A 437 41.56 33.03 -4.34
C GLU A 437 42.60 34.02 -4.86
N GLU A 438 42.57 35.24 -4.33
CA GLU A 438 43.59 36.24 -4.60
C GLU A 438 44.93 35.67 -4.10
N PRO A 439 45.99 35.63 -4.94
CA PRO A 439 47.21 34.92 -4.61
C PRO A 439 47.90 35.61 -3.42
N SER A 440 47.72 35.03 -2.24
CA SER A 440 48.15 35.60 -0.97
C SER A 440 49.68 35.69 -0.94
N THR A 441 50.17 36.87 -1.31
CA THR A 441 51.59 37.20 -1.22
C THR A 441 51.95 37.20 0.26
N PRO A 442 52.86 36.32 0.72
CA PRO A 442 53.14 36.19 2.14
C PRO A 442 53.67 37.51 2.68
N ALA A 443 53.04 38.01 3.75
CA ALA A 443 53.44 39.26 4.38
C ALA A 443 54.90 39.17 4.85
N PRO A 444 55.68 40.27 4.79
CA PRO A 444 57.01 40.33 5.38
C PRO A 444 56.95 39.91 6.86
N SER A 445 57.93 39.10 7.29
CA SER A 445 57.97 38.64 8.69
C SER A 445 58.52 39.75 9.58
N ASP A 446 57.62 40.46 10.25
CA ASP A 446 57.94 41.38 11.36
C ASP A 446 58.41 40.58 12.60
N SER A 447 59.59 39.99 12.49
CA SER A 447 60.26 39.26 13.56
C SER A 447 61.25 40.20 14.28
N PRO A 448 60.92 40.71 15.48
CA PRO A 448 61.78 41.66 16.18
C PRO A 448 63.07 40.99 16.68
N THR A 449 64.21 41.61 16.40
CA THR A 449 65.52 41.18 16.92
C THR A 449 65.52 41.19 18.45
N PRO A 450 65.85 40.08 19.14
CA PRO A 450 65.89 40.04 20.60
C PRO A 450 67.13 40.77 21.16
N GLU A 451 66.92 41.62 22.16
CA GLU A 451 68.02 42.20 22.96
C GLU A 451 68.64 41.17 23.95
N PRO A 452 69.91 41.35 24.33
CA PRO A 452 70.66 40.33 25.06
C PRO A 452 70.36 40.29 26.57
N THR A 453 70.14 39.10 27.12
CA THR A 453 70.05 38.85 28.57
C THR A 453 71.33 38.17 29.11
N THR A 454 71.80 38.62 30.26
CA THR A 454 73.04 38.16 30.93
C THR A 454 72.81 36.81 31.67
N PRO A 455 73.75 35.85 31.66
CA PRO A 455 73.47 34.45 32.03
C PRO A 455 73.93 34.02 33.43
N ALA A 456 73.30 32.96 33.97
CA ALA A 456 73.88 31.90 34.84
C ALA A 456 72.76 30.97 35.40
N PRO A 457 73.05 29.72 35.86
CA PRO A 457 74.16 28.81 35.50
C PRO A 457 73.68 27.37 35.11
N THR A 458 74.55 26.60 34.46
CA THR A 458 74.43 25.12 34.31
C THR A 458 74.98 24.41 35.55
N PRO A 459 74.44 23.24 35.97
CA PRO A 459 74.88 21.94 35.39
C PRO A 459 73.68 20.92 35.31
N SER A 460 73.78 19.63 34.89
CA SER A 460 74.90 18.78 34.45
C SER A 460 74.43 17.63 33.52
N ALA A 461 75.38 16.96 32.85
CA ALA A 461 75.34 15.57 32.36
C ALA A 461 74.16 15.06 31.48
N THR A 462 74.46 14.88 30.18
CA THR A 462 73.91 13.89 29.24
C THR A 462 74.33 12.43 29.57
N PRO A 463 73.88 11.37 28.86
CA PRO A 463 72.86 11.25 27.80
C PRO A 463 71.62 10.47 28.34
N SER A 464 70.80 9.63 27.67
CA SER A 464 70.58 9.08 26.30
C SER A 464 69.15 8.51 26.23
N GLY A 465 68.49 8.23 25.09
CA GLY A 465 68.84 8.37 23.67
C GLY A 465 68.33 7.17 22.84
N ASN A 466 67.82 7.41 21.62
CA ASN A 466 67.38 6.42 20.60
C ASN A 466 66.14 5.55 20.95
N LEU A 467 65.37 4.96 20.03
CA LEU A 467 64.98 5.25 18.63
C LEU A 467 63.78 4.34 18.25
N ALA A 468 63.02 4.69 17.20
CA ALA A 468 62.00 3.85 16.52
C ALA A 468 60.70 3.55 17.34
N ARG A 469 59.45 3.48 16.81
CA ARG A 469 58.89 2.97 15.53
C ARG A 469 58.97 1.43 15.49
N THR A 470 57.91 0.63 15.49
CA THR A 470 56.51 0.68 15.00
C THR A 470 55.48 0.34 16.12
N GLY A 471 54.14 0.34 15.99
CA GLY A 471 53.20 0.53 14.87
C GLY A 471 52.33 -0.72 14.63
N ALA A 472 50.99 -0.56 14.50
CA ALA A 472 49.94 -1.59 14.24
C ALA A 472 49.84 -2.73 15.31
N ASP A 473 48.71 -3.18 15.85
CA ASP A 473 47.36 -3.43 15.30
C ASP A 473 46.29 -3.56 16.43
N THR A 474 45.00 -3.45 16.06
CA THR A 474 43.85 -3.86 16.90
C THR A 474 43.54 -5.36 16.77
N PRO A 475 42.99 -6.00 17.82
CA PRO A 475 41.61 -6.50 17.66
C PRO A 475 40.70 -6.41 18.92
N MET A 476 39.51 -5.83 18.72
CA MET A 476 38.19 -6.42 19.02
C MET A 476 38.02 -7.37 20.24
N LEU A 477 37.24 -6.95 21.26
CA LEU A 477 36.00 -7.62 21.72
C LEU A 477 35.32 -6.93 22.93
N ALA A 478 34.02 -7.21 23.11
CA ALA A 478 33.11 -6.82 24.22
C ALA A 478 32.83 -5.30 24.41
N GLY A 479 31.67 -4.89 24.95
CA GLY A 479 30.47 -5.66 25.32
C GLY A 479 29.69 -5.01 26.49
N ALA A 480 28.35 -4.96 26.38
CA ALA A 480 27.43 -4.24 27.29
C ALA A 480 27.55 -2.68 27.22
N ALA A 481 26.57 -1.87 27.66
CA ALA A 481 25.35 -2.17 28.40
C ALA A 481 24.11 -1.37 27.89
N ILE A 482 22.93 -1.72 28.41
CA ILE A 482 21.61 -1.10 28.15
C ILE A 482 21.24 -0.18 29.35
N MET A 483 20.16 0.61 29.23
CA MET A 483 19.55 1.53 30.23
C MET A 483 20.21 2.92 30.26
N ALA A 484 19.50 4.06 30.40
CA ALA A 484 18.07 4.43 30.44
C ALA A 484 17.96 5.91 29.96
N GLY A 485 16.80 6.58 29.77
CA GLY A 485 15.38 6.23 29.89
C GLY A 485 14.55 7.44 30.40
N LEU A 486 13.23 7.40 30.17
CA LEU A 486 12.17 8.29 30.73
C LEU A 486 12.17 9.81 30.43
N ALA A 487 10.96 10.27 30.03
CA ALA A 487 10.39 11.62 30.20
C ALA A 487 11.08 12.82 29.49
N GLY A 488 10.35 13.86 29.09
CA GLY A 488 8.89 14.06 29.15
C GLY A 488 8.51 15.53 28.93
N LEU A 489 7.23 15.86 29.13
CA LEU A 489 6.61 17.17 28.88
C LEU A 489 6.53 17.56 27.39
N GLY A 490 5.53 18.33 26.94
CA GLY A 490 4.31 18.68 27.66
C GLY A 490 3.70 20.03 27.25
N ALA A 491 2.70 19.96 26.36
CA ALA A 491 1.73 21.02 26.03
C ALA A 491 2.27 22.39 25.52
N VAL A 492 1.67 22.89 24.44
CA VAL A 492 0.79 24.09 24.43
C VAL A 492 0.52 24.52 22.97
N ALA A 493 -0.62 25.08 22.58
CA ALA A 493 -2.04 24.80 22.82
C ALA A 493 -2.87 25.81 21.98
N LEU A 494 -4.18 25.58 21.80
CA LEU A 494 -5.17 26.57 21.30
C LEU A 494 -4.97 27.00 19.81
N ARG A 495 -5.99 27.39 19.02
CA ARG A 495 -7.46 27.41 19.19
C ARG A 495 -8.17 27.49 17.82
N ARG A 496 -9.41 26.94 17.76
CA ARG A 496 -10.68 27.53 17.23
C ARG A 496 -10.66 28.44 15.98
N ARG A 497 -11.70 28.47 15.12
CA ARG A 497 -12.92 27.63 14.90
C ARG A 497 -13.70 28.29 13.74
N GLN A 498 -14.57 27.52 13.08
CA GLN A 498 -15.74 28.01 12.33
C GLN A 498 -15.40 28.82 11.04
N ARG A 499 -16.27 28.85 10.04
CA ARG A 499 -17.66 28.35 9.99
C ARG A 499 -17.76 26.92 9.48
#